data_AF-M6KEN5-F1
#
_entry.id   AF-M6KEN5-F1
#
_cell.length_a   1.000
_cell.length_b   1.000
_cell.length_c   1.000
_cell.angle_alpha   90.00
_cell.angle_beta   90.00
_cell.angle_gamma   90.00
#
_symmetry.space_group_name_H-M   'P 1'
#
loop_
_entity.id
_entity.type
_entity.pdbx_description
1 polymer ?
#
loop_
_entity_poly.entity_id
_entity_poly.type
_entity_poly.pdbx_seq_one_letter_code
_entity_poly.pdbx_strand_id
1 'polypeptide(L)'
;MKISDFKKIKWKLYPQNPILKSPCFTPLIADPSLILNTESPDGKFHLFCHTLFGIHRYESNNGFKWNSGKLLFRHGMRPFVYKENNIFYLLYERYTPFQIVFSWFSSWKWNSHIEIRASKDLKTWSFPKKILEPSLNWHVHTSYGKSIGNPCLVKIENNKYRLYYSASLSLIPDCGFCEPTYIGAAESDEIFGPYTSLKNPLIFPDNPNRNLAAGSIKVLKTENGFVGFENCIYQNSDGRSGSSIYLLNSTDGIKWDFLSKEPILSPSTGWMKSHIYAMDVKFHPIEKKWFLYFNARNDWHWTKGKEKIGLLIGELESNI
;
A
#
# COMPACT_ATOMS: atom_id res chain seq x y z
N MET A 1 2.63 5.54 -21.31
CA MET A 1 1.33 4.87 -21.37
C MET A 1 0.24 5.84 -20.95
N LYS A 2 -0.90 5.80 -21.64
CA LYS A 2 -2.12 6.54 -21.31
C LYS A 2 -2.97 5.74 -20.33
N ILE A 3 -3.92 6.40 -19.67
CA ILE A 3 -4.89 5.76 -18.76
C ILE A 3 -5.58 4.55 -19.42
N SER A 4 -6.00 4.69 -20.68
CA SER A 4 -6.72 3.62 -21.41
C SER A 4 -5.90 2.35 -21.61
N ASP A 5 -4.58 2.44 -21.63
CA ASP A 5 -3.72 1.28 -21.88
C ASP A 5 -3.72 0.31 -20.69
N PHE A 6 -3.99 0.81 -19.47
CA PHE A 6 -4.06 -0.04 -18.28
C PHE A 6 -5.26 -1.01 -18.31
N LYS A 7 -6.34 -0.70 -19.05
CA LYS A 7 -7.45 -1.63 -19.27
C LYS A 7 -7.06 -2.84 -20.11
N LYS A 8 -6.00 -2.72 -20.92
CA LYS A 8 -5.53 -3.77 -21.85
C LYS A 8 -4.51 -4.70 -21.20
N ILE A 9 -4.13 -4.44 -19.94
CA ILE A 9 -3.19 -5.29 -19.21
C ILE A 9 -3.94 -6.53 -18.72
N LYS A 10 -3.49 -7.69 -19.16
CA LYS A 10 -3.92 -8.99 -18.64
C LYS A 10 -3.11 -9.34 -17.41
N TRP A 11 -3.75 -9.33 -16.25
CA TRP A 11 -3.16 -9.71 -14.98
C TRP A 11 -3.33 -11.21 -14.73
N LYS A 12 -2.25 -11.88 -14.36
CA LYS A 12 -2.24 -13.30 -13.99
C LYS A 12 -1.45 -13.53 -12.71
N LEU A 13 -1.93 -14.42 -11.86
CA LEU A 13 -1.17 -14.88 -10.69
C LEU A 13 0.10 -15.58 -11.14
N TYR A 14 1.22 -15.22 -10.52
CA TYR A 14 2.46 -15.96 -10.69
C TYR A 14 2.27 -17.40 -10.18
N PRO A 15 2.61 -18.45 -10.96
CA PRO A 15 2.28 -19.84 -10.62
C PRO A 15 2.86 -20.34 -9.30
N GLN A 16 4.00 -19.81 -8.86
CA GLN A 16 4.65 -20.22 -7.61
C GLN A 16 4.25 -19.33 -6.42
N ASN A 17 3.16 -18.57 -6.54
CA ASN A 17 2.59 -17.84 -5.41
C ASN A 17 2.25 -18.79 -4.25
N PRO A 18 2.34 -18.33 -2.99
CA PRO A 18 2.85 -17.04 -2.55
C PRO A 18 4.39 -16.98 -2.60
N ILE A 19 4.95 -15.84 -3.01
CA ILE A 19 6.40 -15.65 -3.16
C ILE A 19 7.13 -15.37 -1.84
N LEU A 20 6.41 -14.93 -0.81
CA LEU A 20 6.97 -14.65 0.51
C LEU A 20 5.95 -14.95 1.60
N LYS A 21 6.39 -15.65 2.64
CA LYS A 21 5.59 -15.98 3.82
C LYS A 21 6.04 -15.10 4.98
N SER A 22 5.17 -14.93 5.97
CA SER A 22 5.56 -14.25 7.21
C SER A 22 6.71 -15.00 7.89
N PRO A 23 7.65 -14.29 8.52
CA PRO A 23 8.72 -14.92 9.29
C PRO A 23 8.17 -15.62 10.54
N CYS A 24 9.01 -16.44 11.19
CA CYS A 24 8.64 -17.09 12.45
C CYS A 24 8.14 -16.06 13.48
N PHE A 25 7.19 -16.48 14.33
CA PHE A 25 6.62 -15.69 15.43
C PHE A 25 5.74 -14.49 15.01
N THR A 26 5.40 -14.37 13.73
CA THR A 26 4.38 -13.41 13.28
C THR A 26 3.50 -14.02 12.19
N PRO A 27 2.17 -13.88 12.25
CA PRO A 27 1.28 -14.25 11.16
C PRO A 27 1.22 -13.16 10.07
N LEU A 28 1.82 -12.00 10.31
CA LEU A 28 1.71 -10.80 9.49
C LEU A 28 2.97 -10.57 8.64
N ILE A 29 2.76 -10.42 7.34
CA ILE A 29 3.68 -9.75 6.40
C ILE A 29 2.84 -9.01 5.37
N ALA A 30 3.02 -7.70 5.26
CA ALA A 30 2.06 -6.84 4.58
C ALA A 30 2.69 -5.61 3.93
N ASP A 31 1.90 -4.96 3.07
CA ASP A 31 2.18 -3.72 2.36
C ASP A 31 3.54 -3.74 1.63
N PRO A 32 3.69 -4.61 0.62
CA PRO A 32 4.92 -4.69 -0.14
C PRO A 32 5.21 -3.37 -0.86
N SER A 33 6.46 -2.93 -0.89
CA SER A 33 6.95 -1.87 -1.77
C SER A 33 8.27 -2.22 -2.43
N LEU A 34 8.37 -2.03 -3.74
CA LEU A 34 9.38 -2.65 -4.60
C LEU A 34 10.35 -1.62 -5.21
N ILE A 35 11.64 -1.97 -5.19
CA ILE A 35 12.66 -1.45 -6.10
C ILE A 35 13.10 -2.57 -7.04
N LEU A 36 13.11 -2.29 -8.34
CA LEU A 36 13.59 -3.23 -9.36
C LEU A 36 15.11 -3.33 -9.34
N ASN A 37 15.64 -4.47 -9.81
CA ASN A 37 17.07 -4.65 -10.07
C ASN A 37 17.69 -3.58 -10.99
N THR A 38 16.90 -3.09 -11.95
CA THR A 38 17.32 -2.02 -12.87
C THR A 38 17.35 -0.63 -12.21
N GLU A 39 16.73 -0.49 -11.03
CA GLU A 39 16.70 0.76 -10.28
C GLU A 39 17.71 0.77 -9.13
N SER A 40 18.07 -0.39 -8.58
CA SER A 40 18.91 -0.52 -7.39
C SER A 40 20.41 -0.33 -7.69
N PRO A 41 21.21 0.12 -6.72
CA PRO A 41 22.65 0.32 -6.91
C PRO A 41 23.44 -1.01 -6.96
N ASP A 42 22.85 -2.12 -6.51
CA ASP A 42 23.48 -3.43 -6.43
C ASP A 42 22.93 -4.44 -7.45
N GLY A 43 22.08 -4.00 -8.39
CA GLY A 43 21.51 -4.86 -9.43
C GLY A 43 20.54 -5.93 -8.91
N LYS A 44 20.00 -5.76 -7.70
CA LYS A 44 19.05 -6.69 -7.06
C LYS A 44 17.68 -6.06 -6.90
N PHE A 45 16.65 -6.90 -6.85
CA PHE A 45 15.34 -6.47 -6.37
C PHE A 45 15.39 -6.26 -4.87
N HIS A 46 14.76 -5.19 -4.39
CA HIS A 46 14.54 -4.94 -2.97
C HIS A 46 13.05 -4.81 -2.71
N LEU A 47 12.54 -5.53 -1.71
CA LEU A 47 11.15 -5.46 -1.28
C LEU A 47 11.11 -5.02 0.18
N PHE A 48 10.31 -4.01 0.46
CA PHE A 48 10.02 -3.54 1.80
C PHE A 48 8.64 -4.04 2.19
N CYS A 49 8.54 -4.77 3.29
CA CYS A 49 7.26 -5.17 3.88
C CYS A 49 7.30 -4.83 5.36
N HIS A 50 6.14 -4.80 6.01
CA HIS A 50 6.09 -4.74 7.46
C HIS A 50 5.59 -6.06 8.06
N THR A 51 5.99 -6.30 9.30
CA THR A 51 5.49 -7.35 10.18
C THR A 51 5.05 -6.72 11.51
N LEU A 52 4.60 -7.51 12.48
CA LEU A 52 4.33 -7.02 13.84
C LEU A 52 5.55 -6.33 14.49
N PHE A 53 6.77 -6.65 14.05
CA PHE A 53 8.01 -6.11 14.61
C PHE A 53 8.44 -4.78 13.99
N GLY A 54 7.93 -4.45 12.80
CA GLY A 54 8.30 -3.25 12.06
C GLY A 54 8.57 -3.52 10.58
N ILE A 55 9.34 -2.65 9.95
CA ILE A 55 9.65 -2.69 8.51
C ILE A 55 10.89 -3.55 8.27
N HIS A 56 10.78 -4.49 7.35
CA HIS A 56 11.85 -5.37 6.88
C HIS A 56 12.20 -5.08 5.42
N ARG A 57 13.48 -5.23 5.08
CA ARG A 57 13.95 -5.26 3.69
C ARG A 57 14.32 -6.67 3.30
N TYR A 58 13.81 -7.12 2.16
CA TYR A 58 14.13 -8.38 1.51
C TYR A 58 14.91 -8.11 0.23
N GLU A 59 15.84 -9.00 -0.12
CA GLU A 59 16.62 -8.92 -1.35
C GLU A 59 16.36 -10.15 -2.23
N SER A 60 16.35 -9.95 -3.54
CA SER A 60 16.24 -11.01 -4.52
C SER A 60 17.08 -10.73 -5.76
N ASN A 61 17.68 -11.78 -6.34
CA ASN A 61 18.37 -11.68 -7.62
C ASN A 61 17.39 -11.71 -8.82
N ASN A 62 16.15 -12.16 -8.62
CA ASN A 62 15.20 -12.39 -9.71
C ASN A 62 13.78 -11.85 -9.45
N GLY A 63 13.50 -11.31 -8.26
CA GLY A 63 12.17 -10.81 -7.87
C GLY A 63 11.19 -11.90 -7.43
N PHE A 64 11.51 -13.18 -7.64
CA PHE A 64 10.60 -14.29 -7.33
C PHE A 64 10.98 -15.03 -6.04
N LYS A 65 12.28 -15.08 -5.71
CA LYS A 65 12.80 -15.75 -4.51
C LYS A 65 13.51 -14.75 -3.62
N TRP A 66 13.05 -14.61 -2.39
CA TRP A 66 13.52 -13.60 -1.46
C TRP A 66 14.34 -14.23 -0.33
N ASN A 67 15.29 -13.47 0.23
CA ASN A 67 16.02 -13.88 1.42
C ASN A 67 15.13 -13.84 2.69
N SER A 68 15.71 -14.07 3.88
CA SER A 68 14.98 -14.06 5.15
C SER A 68 14.53 -12.66 5.62
N GLY A 69 14.96 -11.60 4.94
CA GLY A 69 14.68 -10.22 5.31
C GLY A 69 15.52 -9.71 6.49
N LYS A 70 15.74 -8.40 6.51
CA LYS A 70 16.42 -7.68 7.59
C LYS A 70 15.51 -6.62 8.17
N LEU A 71 15.28 -6.64 9.49
CA LEU A 71 14.56 -5.57 10.18
C LEU A 71 15.33 -4.25 10.06
N LEU A 72 14.66 -3.21 9.58
CA LEU A 72 15.21 -1.87 9.44
C LEU A 72 14.72 -0.95 10.56
N PHE A 73 13.40 -0.84 10.74
CA PHE A 73 12.79 0.12 11.66
C PHE A 73 11.68 -0.57 12.45
N ARG A 74 11.80 -0.58 13.79
CA ARG A 74 10.71 -1.00 14.67
C ARG A 74 9.57 0.00 14.63
N HIS A 75 8.36 -0.42 15.00
CA HIS A 75 7.17 0.46 15.14
C HIS A 75 6.81 1.24 13.86
N GLY A 76 7.10 0.67 12.70
CA GLY A 76 6.77 1.23 11.40
C GLY A 76 5.98 0.22 10.58
N MET A 77 5.04 0.69 9.77
CA MET A 77 4.25 -0.14 8.87
C MET A 77 3.99 0.58 7.54
N ARG A 78 3.40 -0.15 6.59
CA ARG A 78 2.98 0.40 5.29
C ARG A 78 4.10 1.14 4.55
N PRO A 79 5.26 0.49 4.31
CA PRO A 79 6.37 1.14 3.64
C PRO A 79 6.03 1.51 2.19
N PHE A 80 6.56 2.63 1.74
CA PHE A 80 6.54 3.04 0.34
C PHE A 80 7.89 3.62 -0.03
N VAL A 81 8.51 3.07 -1.06
CA VAL A 81 9.79 3.57 -1.57
C VAL A 81 9.60 4.40 -2.83
N TYR A 82 10.13 5.62 -2.79
CA TYR A 82 10.20 6.54 -3.91
C TYR A 82 11.66 6.73 -4.32
N LYS A 83 11.95 6.82 -5.62
CA LYS A 83 13.30 7.09 -6.14
C LYS A 83 13.30 8.38 -6.94
N GLU A 84 14.23 9.27 -6.64
CA GLU A 84 14.49 10.48 -7.41
C GLU A 84 15.97 10.87 -7.30
N ASN A 85 16.59 11.27 -8.41
CA ASN A 85 17.97 11.77 -8.45
C ASN A 85 18.99 10.85 -7.74
N ASN A 86 18.88 9.53 -7.97
CA ASN A 86 19.70 8.48 -7.34
C ASN A 86 19.62 8.43 -5.80
N ILE A 87 18.59 9.04 -5.21
CA ILE A 87 18.25 8.93 -3.79
C ILE A 87 16.96 8.14 -3.68
N PHE A 88 16.93 7.23 -2.71
CA PHE A 88 15.76 6.46 -2.33
C PHE A 88 15.17 7.07 -1.06
N TYR A 89 13.86 7.29 -1.09
CA TYR A 89 13.09 7.84 0.00
C TYR A 89 12.10 6.78 0.46
N LEU A 90 12.26 6.31 1.69
CA LEU A 90 11.32 5.38 2.31
C LEU A 90 10.36 6.17 3.19
N LEU A 91 9.11 6.22 2.75
CA LEU A 91 7.99 6.74 3.50
C LEU A 91 7.31 5.59 4.23
N TYR A 92 6.82 5.81 5.45
CA TYR A 92 6.08 4.80 6.18
C TYR A 92 5.22 5.41 7.28
N GLU A 93 4.20 4.66 7.72
CA GLU A 93 3.43 5.00 8.91
C GLU A 93 4.22 4.65 10.17
N ARG A 94 4.41 5.65 11.03
CA ARG A 94 4.88 5.50 12.41
C ARG A 94 3.67 5.42 13.33
N TYR A 95 3.62 4.39 14.16
CA TYR A 95 2.62 4.25 15.22
C TYR A 95 3.27 4.24 16.60
N THR A 96 2.49 4.55 17.64
CA THR A 96 2.95 4.53 19.03
C THR A 96 3.54 3.15 19.41
N PRO A 97 4.69 3.07 20.09
CA PRO A 97 5.23 1.79 20.54
C PRO A 97 4.19 0.94 21.27
N PHE A 98 4.19 -0.36 21.00
CA PHE A 98 3.24 -1.36 21.53
C PHE A 98 1.77 -1.19 21.10
N GLN A 99 1.44 -0.26 20.19
CA GLN A 99 0.07 -0.06 19.70
C GLN A 99 -0.64 -1.34 19.29
N ILE A 100 0.04 -2.23 18.55
CA ILE A 100 -0.57 -3.47 18.06
C ILE A 100 -0.89 -4.41 19.23
N VAL A 101 -0.02 -4.45 20.25
CA VAL A 101 -0.22 -5.27 21.45
C VAL A 101 -1.33 -4.72 22.33
N PHE A 102 -1.51 -3.41 22.42
CA PHE A 102 -2.53 -2.83 23.29
C PHE A 102 -3.82 -2.45 22.56
N SER A 103 -3.95 -2.82 21.28
CA SER A 103 -5.08 -2.42 20.42
C SER A 103 -6.46 -2.89 20.89
N TRP A 104 -6.54 -3.94 21.71
CA TRP A 104 -7.79 -4.42 22.30
C TRP A 104 -8.22 -3.65 23.56
N PHE A 105 -7.34 -2.83 24.15
CA PHE A 105 -7.71 -1.99 25.28
C PHE A 105 -8.39 -0.72 24.77
N SER A 106 -9.66 -0.53 25.14
CA SER A 106 -10.50 0.56 24.63
C SER A 106 -9.98 1.97 24.92
N SER A 107 -9.14 2.13 25.95
CA SER A 107 -8.46 3.39 26.28
C SER A 107 -7.23 3.65 25.41
N TRP A 108 -6.68 2.63 24.75
CA TRP A 108 -5.46 2.72 23.94
C TRP A 108 -5.80 3.01 22.46
N LYS A 109 -6.06 4.28 22.18
CA LYS A 109 -6.45 4.74 20.83
C LYS A 109 -5.25 4.76 19.87
N TRP A 110 -5.52 4.52 18.60
CA TRP A 110 -4.51 4.63 17.55
C TRP A 110 -4.01 6.06 17.40
N ASN A 111 -2.70 6.19 17.25
CA ASN A 111 -2.05 7.46 16.95
C ASN A 111 -0.89 7.19 15.99
N SER A 112 -1.00 7.72 14.78
CA SER A 112 0.03 7.57 13.77
C SER A 112 0.26 8.81 12.93
N HIS A 113 1.43 8.86 12.30
CA HIS A 113 1.89 9.90 11.39
C HIS A 113 2.81 9.29 10.32
N ILE A 114 3.08 10.02 9.24
CA ILE A 114 4.01 9.55 8.20
C ILE A 114 5.40 10.13 8.44
N GLU A 115 6.40 9.25 8.39
CA GLU A 115 7.83 9.59 8.39
C GLU A 115 8.47 9.30 7.04
N ILE A 116 9.56 9.99 6.74
CA ILE A 116 10.42 9.76 5.58
C ILE A 116 11.87 9.60 6.02
N ARG A 117 12.60 8.74 5.31
CA ARG A 117 14.06 8.57 5.41
C ARG A 117 14.67 8.52 4.02
N ALA A 118 15.90 9.03 3.88
CA ALA A 118 16.65 8.95 2.63
C ALA A 118 17.80 7.93 2.71
N SER A 119 18.12 7.31 1.58
CA SER A 119 19.23 6.39 1.40
C SER A 119 19.80 6.49 -0.01
N LYS A 120 21.09 6.20 -0.18
CA LYS A 120 21.74 6.04 -1.49
C LYS A 120 21.99 4.57 -1.85
N ASP A 121 21.98 3.68 -0.86
CA ASP A 121 22.40 2.28 -0.98
C ASP A 121 21.29 1.27 -0.60
N LEU A 122 20.12 1.76 -0.16
CA LEU A 122 19.00 1.00 0.41
C LEU A 122 19.32 0.30 1.76
N LYS A 123 20.51 0.53 2.33
CA LYS A 123 20.99 -0.11 3.57
C LYS A 123 21.20 0.87 4.70
N THR A 124 21.83 1.99 4.39
CA THR A 124 22.10 3.09 5.32
C THR A 124 21.04 4.15 5.11
N TRP A 125 20.33 4.51 6.18
CA TRP A 125 19.19 5.42 6.12
C TRP A 125 19.42 6.62 7.04
N SER A 126 18.98 7.79 6.59
CA SER A 126 18.98 9.01 7.40
C SER A 126 18.13 8.87 8.66
N PHE A 127 18.26 9.83 9.58
CA PHE A 127 17.29 10.03 10.65
C PHE A 127 15.87 10.23 10.06
N PRO A 128 14.82 9.77 10.77
CA PRO A 128 13.45 9.93 10.31
C PRO A 128 13.04 11.39 10.42
N LYS A 129 12.35 11.90 9.39
CA LYS A 129 11.65 13.18 9.46
C LYS A 129 10.15 12.92 9.41
N LYS A 130 9.39 13.43 10.38
CA LYS A 130 7.92 13.46 10.31
C LYS A 130 7.52 14.47 9.23
N ILE A 131 6.65 14.07 8.31
CA ILE A 131 6.25 14.91 7.17
C ILE A 131 4.75 15.19 7.08
N LEU A 132 3.92 14.36 7.73
CA LEU A 132 2.47 14.54 7.78
C LEU A 132 1.91 13.92 9.06
N GLU A 133 0.99 14.62 9.72
CA GLU A 133 0.27 14.13 10.90
C GLU A 133 -1.21 14.50 10.86
N PRO A 134 -2.08 13.81 11.63
CA PRO A 134 -3.50 14.12 11.69
C PRO A 134 -3.80 15.58 12.09
N SER A 135 -4.31 16.36 11.13
CA SER A 135 -4.69 17.77 11.33
C SER A 135 -6.15 18.11 11.00
N LEU A 136 -6.92 17.19 10.42
CA LEU A 136 -8.30 17.40 9.96
C LEU A 136 -9.27 16.49 10.70
N ASN A 137 -10.52 16.92 10.84
CA ASN A 137 -11.56 16.17 11.56
C ASN A 137 -11.76 14.76 10.98
N TRP A 138 -11.72 14.61 9.66
CA TRP A 138 -11.89 13.30 9.01
C TRP A 138 -10.68 12.37 9.15
N HIS A 139 -9.56 12.82 9.74
CA HIS A 139 -8.44 11.93 10.13
C HIS A 139 -8.69 11.20 11.45
N VAL A 140 -9.74 11.58 12.19
CA VAL A 140 -10.00 11.16 13.56
C VAL A 140 -11.29 10.37 13.64
N HIS A 141 -11.22 9.20 14.27
CA HIS A 141 -12.38 8.48 14.78
C HIS A 141 -12.43 8.60 16.30
N THR A 142 -13.60 8.92 16.86
CA THR A 142 -13.80 9.14 18.30
C THR A 142 -13.36 7.95 19.15
N SER A 143 -13.76 6.74 18.76
CA SER A 143 -13.41 5.49 19.45
C SER A 143 -12.01 4.97 19.13
N TYR A 144 -11.58 5.01 17.87
CA TYR A 144 -10.38 4.30 17.42
C TYR A 144 -9.12 5.16 17.35
N GLY A 145 -9.23 6.48 17.41
CA GLY A 145 -8.09 7.40 17.46
C GLY A 145 -7.85 8.14 16.14
N LYS A 146 -6.61 8.60 15.95
CA LYS A 146 -6.20 9.42 14.81
C LYS A 146 -5.13 8.69 14.00
N SER A 147 -5.39 8.51 12.72
CA SER A 147 -4.56 7.66 11.86
C SER A 147 -4.28 8.36 10.55
N ILE A 148 -3.01 8.35 10.13
CA ILE A 148 -2.59 8.62 8.76
C ILE A 148 -1.49 7.61 8.40
N GLY A 149 -1.62 6.96 7.23
CA GLY A 149 -0.69 5.93 6.77
C GLY A 149 -0.79 5.62 5.29
N ASN A 150 -0.33 4.44 4.88
CA ASN A 150 -0.30 3.99 3.47
C ASN A 150 0.21 5.07 2.49
N PRO A 151 1.41 5.62 2.70
CA PRO A 151 1.94 6.66 1.84
C PRO A 151 2.04 6.19 0.39
N CYS A 152 1.63 7.03 -0.56
CA CYS A 152 1.98 6.91 -1.95
C CYS A 152 2.39 8.26 -2.53
N LEU A 153 3.69 8.45 -2.74
CA LEU A 153 4.24 9.71 -3.23
C LEU A 153 4.35 9.72 -4.77
N VAL A 154 3.85 10.78 -5.39
CA VAL A 154 4.07 11.06 -6.81
C VAL A 154 4.56 12.50 -6.99
N LYS A 155 5.42 12.71 -7.99
CA LYS A 155 5.78 14.05 -8.45
C LYS A 155 4.77 14.52 -9.49
N ILE A 156 4.16 15.66 -9.25
CA ILE A 156 3.17 16.29 -10.13
C ILE A 156 3.82 17.46 -10.88
N GLU A 157 3.02 18.27 -11.56
CA GLU A 157 3.49 19.43 -12.32
C GLU A 157 4.18 20.47 -11.42
N ASN A 158 4.97 21.35 -12.03
CA ASN A 158 5.72 22.41 -11.33
C ASN A 158 6.64 21.91 -10.22
N ASN A 159 7.18 20.69 -10.38
CA ASN A 159 8.05 20.02 -9.41
C ASN A 159 7.45 19.81 -8.01
N LYS A 160 6.12 19.89 -7.87
CA LYS A 160 5.47 19.61 -6.59
C LYS A 160 5.36 18.11 -6.32
N TYR A 161 5.24 17.78 -5.05
CA TYR A 161 5.00 16.43 -4.57
C TYR A 161 3.58 16.31 -4.04
N ARG A 162 2.87 15.26 -4.48
CA ARG A 162 1.58 14.86 -3.92
C ARG A 162 1.74 13.52 -3.22
N LEU A 163 1.44 13.52 -1.93
CA LEU A 163 1.41 12.34 -1.08
C LEU A 163 -0.05 11.91 -0.92
N TYR A 164 -0.43 10.80 -1.54
CA TYR A 164 -1.66 10.10 -1.20
C TYR A 164 -1.47 9.32 0.09
N TYR A 165 -2.50 9.27 0.92
CA TYR A 165 -2.45 8.59 2.21
C TYR A 165 -3.84 8.12 2.62
N SER A 166 -3.89 7.08 3.44
CA SER A 166 -5.12 6.67 4.11
C SER A 166 -5.27 7.35 5.46
N ALA A 167 -6.50 7.60 5.91
CA ALA A 167 -6.76 8.21 7.21
C ALA A 167 -8.02 7.69 7.90
N SER A 168 -8.10 7.95 9.22
CA SER A 168 -9.14 7.43 10.12
C SER A 168 -9.17 5.90 10.15
N LEU A 169 -10.12 5.33 10.90
CA LEU A 169 -10.25 3.90 11.16
C LEU A 169 -11.72 3.48 11.21
N SER A 170 -12.05 2.40 10.51
CA SER A 170 -13.33 1.69 10.57
C SER A 170 -13.08 0.28 11.10
N LEU A 171 -13.82 -0.15 12.13
CA LEU A 171 -13.75 -1.53 12.60
C LEU A 171 -14.35 -2.47 11.55
N ILE A 172 -13.63 -3.55 11.22
CA ILE A 172 -14.12 -4.65 10.40
C ILE A 172 -14.55 -5.78 11.34
N PRO A 173 -15.87 -5.98 11.59
CA PRO A 173 -16.33 -6.74 12.74
C PRO A 173 -15.91 -8.21 12.78
N ASP A 174 -15.97 -8.91 11.66
CA ASP A 174 -15.61 -10.33 11.54
C ASP A 174 -14.08 -10.56 11.52
N CYS A 175 -13.32 -9.52 11.21
CA CYS A 175 -11.88 -9.49 11.32
C CYS A 175 -11.39 -9.19 12.75
N GLY A 176 -12.07 -8.29 13.46
CA GLY A 176 -11.71 -7.85 14.81
C GLY A 176 -10.56 -6.84 14.85
N PHE A 177 -10.28 -6.15 13.74
CA PHE A 177 -9.33 -5.04 13.66
C PHE A 177 -9.89 -3.92 12.79
N CYS A 178 -9.24 -2.75 12.84
CA CYS A 178 -9.64 -1.59 12.06
C CYS A 178 -8.89 -1.51 10.74
N GLU A 179 -9.57 -0.98 9.73
CA GLU A 179 -9.00 -0.63 8.43
C GLU A 179 -9.18 0.87 8.15
N PRO A 180 -8.34 1.49 7.30
CA PRO A 180 -8.41 2.92 7.03
C PRO A 180 -9.72 3.32 6.33
N THR A 181 -10.48 4.24 6.92
CA THR A 181 -11.79 4.64 6.42
C THR A 181 -11.69 5.41 5.11
N TYR A 182 -10.75 6.35 5.01
CA TYR A 182 -10.67 7.34 3.93
C TYR A 182 -9.32 7.31 3.24
N ILE A 183 -9.27 7.79 2.00
CA ILE A 183 -8.03 8.17 1.30
C ILE A 183 -8.08 9.67 1.02
N GLY A 184 -6.97 10.36 1.29
CA GLY A 184 -6.78 11.76 0.93
C GLY A 184 -5.45 11.99 0.21
N ALA A 185 -5.15 13.27 0.00
CA ALA A 185 -3.86 13.71 -0.50
C ALA A 185 -3.36 14.95 0.25
N ALA A 186 -2.04 15.08 0.31
CA ALA A 186 -1.35 16.25 0.83
C ALA A 186 -0.27 16.69 -0.16
N GLU A 187 0.03 17.98 -0.21
CA GLU A 187 0.98 18.55 -1.17
C GLU A 187 2.11 19.30 -0.49
N SER A 188 3.27 19.30 -1.15
CA SER A 188 4.48 20.01 -0.73
C SER A 188 5.29 20.39 -1.97
N ASP A 189 6.01 21.50 -1.90
CA ASP A 189 7.01 21.87 -2.91
C ASP A 189 8.34 21.13 -2.67
N GLU A 190 8.53 20.56 -1.48
CA GLU A 190 9.75 19.86 -1.04
C GLU A 190 9.47 18.40 -0.68
N ILE A 191 10.37 17.48 -1.06
CA ILE A 191 10.18 16.04 -0.80
C ILE A 191 10.10 15.70 0.69
N PHE A 192 10.84 16.44 1.52
CA PHE A 192 10.86 16.31 2.97
C PHE A 192 9.77 17.13 3.67
N GLY A 193 8.78 17.64 2.92
CA GLY A 193 7.69 18.44 3.45
C GLY A 193 8.12 19.83 3.95
N PRO A 194 7.23 20.54 4.66
CA PRO A 194 5.98 20.02 5.22
C PRO A 194 4.90 19.75 4.16
N TYR A 195 4.11 18.69 4.35
CA TYR A 195 2.96 18.40 3.50
C TYR A 195 1.70 18.99 4.10
N THR A 196 0.89 19.65 3.28
CA THR A 196 -0.41 20.20 3.68
C THR A 196 -1.53 19.36 3.10
N SER A 197 -2.36 18.77 3.97
CA SER A 197 -3.53 17.98 3.56
C SER A 197 -4.56 18.81 2.84
N LEU A 198 -5.15 18.24 1.78
CA LEU A 198 -6.39 18.74 1.21
C LEU A 198 -7.52 18.60 2.23
N LYS A 199 -8.46 19.55 2.21
CA LYS A 199 -9.49 19.67 3.24
C LYS A 199 -10.43 18.47 3.31
N ASN A 200 -10.75 17.86 2.17
CA ASN A 200 -11.72 16.78 2.06
C ASN A 200 -11.04 15.46 1.67
N PRO A 201 -11.57 14.30 2.09
CA PRO A 201 -11.13 13.02 1.57
C PRO A 201 -11.37 12.96 0.05
N LEU A 202 -10.47 12.31 -0.66
CA LEU A 202 -10.59 12.05 -2.10
C LEU A 202 -11.44 10.82 -2.36
N ILE A 203 -11.34 9.81 -1.50
CA ILE A 203 -12.06 8.55 -1.61
C ILE A 203 -12.60 8.16 -0.22
N PHE A 204 -13.85 7.72 -0.17
CA PHE A 204 -14.58 7.37 1.04
C PHE A 204 -15.52 6.18 0.77
N PRO A 205 -16.02 5.48 1.80
CA PRO A 205 -16.87 4.31 1.60
C PRO A 205 -18.28 4.74 1.15
N ASP A 206 -18.57 4.57 -0.13
CA ASP A 206 -19.75 5.16 -0.78
C ASP A 206 -20.42 4.25 -1.83
N ASN A 207 -19.88 3.05 -2.04
CA ASN A 207 -20.39 2.14 -3.08
C ASN A 207 -20.21 0.67 -2.66
N PRO A 208 -20.92 -0.28 -3.32
CA PRO A 208 -20.86 -1.70 -2.93
C PRO A 208 -19.48 -2.34 -2.96
N ASN A 209 -18.57 -1.88 -3.83
CA ASN A 209 -17.21 -2.41 -3.92
C ASN A 209 -16.32 -1.91 -2.77
N ARG A 210 -16.72 -0.84 -2.09
CA ARG A 210 -15.99 -0.14 -1.02
C ARG A 210 -17.00 0.45 -0.02
N ASN A 211 -17.72 -0.41 0.70
CA ASN A 211 -18.79 0.03 1.61
C ASN A 211 -18.39 0.02 3.10
N LEU A 212 -17.23 -0.54 3.47
CA LEU A 212 -16.74 -0.54 4.85
C LEU A 212 -15.63 0.49 5.08
N ALA A 213 -14.68 0.56 4.15
CA ALA A 213 -13.46 1.35 4.27
C ALA A 213 -12.80 1.53 2.90
N ALA A 214 -12.03 2.61 2.72
CA ALA A 214 -11.32 2.89 1.48
C ALA A 214 -9.94 2.24 1.37
N GLY A 215 -9.41 1.65 2.44
CA GLY A 215 -8.18 0.88 2.38
C GLY A 215 -6.98 1.75 1.97
N SER A 216 -6.33 1.43 0.86
CA SER A 216 -5.12 2.10 0.36
C SER A 216 -5.16 2.32 -1.16
N ILE A 217 -4.33 3.26 -1.65
CA ILE A 217 -4.16 3.51 -3.09
C ILE A 217 -2.69 3.56 -3.47
N LYS A 218 -2.33 2.91 -4.58
CA LYS A 218 -1.07 3.11 -5.29
C LYS A 218 -1.34 3.89 -6.57
N VAL A 219 -0.73 5.07 -6.70
CA VAL A 219 -0.95 5.98 -7.82
C VAL A 219 0.25 5.99 -8.76
N LEU A 220 -0.01 5.88 -10.06
CA LEU A 220 0.95 6.07 -11.13
C LEU A 220 0.56 7.28 -11.98
N LYS A 221 1.53 8.14 -12.27
CA LYS A 221 1.37 9.19 -13.28
C LYS A 221 1.40 8.57 -14.68
N THR A 222 0.52 9.05 -15.55
CA THR A 222 0.41 8.64 -16.95
C THR A 222 0.60 9.85 -17.87
N GLU A 223 0.61 9.64 -19.17
CA GLU A 223 0.72 10.73 -20.16
C GLU A 223 -0.45 11.72 -20.09
N ASN A 224 -1.64 11.27 -19.70
CA ASN A 224 -2.87 12.06 -19.74
C ASN A 224 -3.65 12.06 -18.42
N GLY A 225 -2.94 11.93 -17.29
CA GLY A 225 -3.52 11.94 -15.94
C GLY A 225 -2.88 10.90 -15.03
N PHE A 226 -3.69 10.17 -14.28
CA PHE A 226 -3.27 9.22 -13.26
C PHE A 226 -4.09 7.92 -13.32
N VAL A 227 -3.43 6.82 -12.98
CA VAL A 227 -4.08 5.54 -12.69
C VAL A 227 -3.84 5.21 -11.23
N GLY A 228 -4.92 4.79 -10.57
CA GLY A 228 -4.92 4.36 -9.18
C GLY A 228 -5.15 2.87 -9.13
N PHE A 229 -4.42 2.18 -8.28
CA PHE A 229 -4.73 0.83 -7.87
C PHE A 229 -5.26 0.96 -6.45
N GLU A 230 -6.55 0.71 -6.25
CA GLU A 230 -7.20 0.88 -4.95
C GLU A 230 -7.48 -0.48 -4.32
N ASN A 231 -7.16 -0.59 -3.03
CA ASN A 231 -7.61 -1.66 -2.19
C ASN A 231 -8.99 -1.35 -1.60
N CYS A 232 -10.05 -1.85 -2.25
CA CYS A 232 -11.43 -1.58 -1.84
C CYS A 232 -11.89 -2.59 -0.78
N ILE A 233 -12.39 -2.10 0.36
CA ILE A 233 -12.83 -2.95 1.48
C ILE A 233 -14.35 -2.90 1.59
N TYR A 234 -14.97 -4.07 1.53
CA TYR A 234 -16.42 -4.22 1.43
C TYR A 234 -16.95 -5.31 2.34
N GLN A 235 -18.24 -5.25 2.62
CA GLN A 235 -19.06 -6.34 3.10
C GLN A 235 -19.88 -6.87 1.92
N ASN A 236 -19.81 -8.18 1.69
CA ASN A 236 -20.60 -8.84 0.66
C ASN A 236 -22.05 -9.07 1.11
N SER A 237 -22.89 -9.58 0.20
CA SER A 237 -24.30 -9.91 0.48
C SER A 237 -24.48 -10.93 1.61
N ASP A 238 -23.47 -11.77 1.85
CA ASP A 238 -23.48 -12.80 2.90
C ASP A 238 -23.03 -12.26 4.27
N GLY A 239 -22.80 -10.93 4.37
CA GLY A 239 -22.39 -10.27 5.60
C GLY A 239 -20.91 -10.44 5.95
N ARG A 240 -20.09 -11.05 5.07
CA ARG A 240 -18.65 -11.23 5.26
C ARG A 240 -17.88 -10.04 4.72
N SER A 241 -16.84 -9.61 5.43
CA SER A 241 -15.93 -8.62 4.87
C SER A 241 -15.08 -9.26 3.76
N GLY A 242 -14.58 -8.43 2.86
CA GLY A 242 -13.64 -8.79 1.82
C GLY A 242 -12.86 -7.58 1.36
N SER A 243 -11.81 -7.83 0.60
CA SER A 243 -11.08 -6.75 -0.04
C SER A 243 -10.51 -7.19 -1.37
N SER A 244 -10.60 -6.32 -2.36
CA SER A 244 -10.20 -6.54 -3.75
C SER A 244 -9.42 -5.34 -4.29
N ILE A 245 -8.60 -5.58 -5.31
CA ILE A 245 -7.86 -4.52 -5.98
C ILE A 245 -8.62 -4.09 -7.24
N TYR A 246 -8.95 -2.81 -7.30
CA TYR A 246 -9.58 -2.17 -8.45
C TYR A 246 -8.62 -1.20 -9.15
N LEU A 247 -8.85 -0.99 -10.44
CA LEU A 247 -8.25 0.10 -11.19
C LEU A 247 -9.15 1.33 -11.13
N LEU A 248 -8.56 2.46 -10.80
CA LEU A 248 -9.16 3.78 -10.86
C LEU A 248 -8.46 4.63 -11.91
N ASN A 249 -9.13 5.70 -12.34
CA ASN A 249 -8.57 6.71 -13.18
C ASN A 249 -8.91 8.11 -12.69
N SER A 250 -8.04 9.05 -13.02
CA SER A 250 -8.20 10.45 -12.69
C SER A 250 -7.44 11.30 -13.69
N THR A 251 -8.01 12.41 -14.15
CA THR A 251 -7.29 13.36 -15.01
C THR A 251 -6.46 14.36 -14.20
N ASP A 252 -6.88 14.67 -12.97
CA ASP A 252 -6.27 15.68 -12.10
C ASP A 252 -5.55 15.10 -10.86
N GLY A 253 -5.74 13.81 -10.59
CA GLY A 253 -5.25 13.11 -9.41
C GLY A 253 -6.03 13.46 -8.13
N ILE A 254 -7.21 14.05 -8.25
CA ILE A 254 -8.08 14.47 -7.14
C ILE A 254 -9.41 13.73 -7.22
N LYS A 255 -10.07 13.74 -8.38
CA LYS A 255 -11.33 13.02 -8.61
C LYS A 255 -11.03 11.66 -9.22
N TRP A 256 -11.55 10.61 -8.59
CA TRP A 256 -11.23 9.22 -8.96
C TRP A 256 -12.49 8.46 -9.34
N ASP A 257 -12.44 7.82 -10.51
CA ASP A 257 -13.51 6.95 -11.02
C ASP A 257 -12.98 5.54 -11.27
N PHE A 258 -13.82 4.52 -11.04
CA PHE A 258 -13.47 3.15 -11.40
C PHE A 258 -13.21 3.04 -12.90
N LEU A 259 -12.02 2.55 -13.26
CA LEU A 259 -11.61 2.35 -14.64
C LEU A 259 -12.25 1.08 -15.23
N SER A 260 -12.55 0.09 -14.39
CA SER A 260 -13.25 -1.15 -14.73
C SER A 260 -14.33 -1.49 -13.70
N LYS A 261 -15.38 -2.20 -14.14
CA LYS A 261 -16.42 -2.72 -13.24
C LYS A 261 -15.91 -3.87 -12.37
N GLU A 262 -15.07 -4.72 -12.94
CA GLU A 262 -14.48 -5.85 -12.26
C GLU A 262 -13.12 -5.48 -11.63
N PRO A 263 -12.80 -6.06 -10.46
CA PRO A 263 -11.47 -5.93 -9.86
C PRO A 263 -10.42 -6.68 -10.68
N ILE A 264 -9.17 -6.21 -10.64
CA ILE A 264 -8.04 -6.94 -11.23
C ILE A 264 -7.59 -8.10 -10.33
N LEU A 265 -7.94 -8.08 -9.05
CA LEU A 265 -7.68 -9.15 -8.11
C LEU A 265 -8.74 -9.20 -7.01
N SER A 266 -9.32 -10.37 -6.82
CA SER A 266 -10.28 -10.65 -5.74
C SER A 266 -9.81 -11.82 -4.86
N PRO A 267 -10.40 -11.96 -3.67
CA PRO A 267 -10.23 -13.16 -2.86
C PRO A 267 -10.55 -14.42 -3.67
N SER A 268 -9.87 -15.51 -3.35
CA SER A 268 -10.05 -16.80 -4.00
C SER A 268 -10.02 -17.93 -2.97
N THR A 269 -9.15 -18.92 -3.14
CA THR A 269 -9.03 -20.06 -2.23
C THR A 269 -7.71 -20.02 -1.48
N GLY A 270 -7.58 -20.90 -0.48
CA GLY A 270 -6.33 -21.10 0.25
C GLY A 270 -5.85 -19.84 0.95
N TRP A 271 -4.65 -19.36 0.60
CA TRP A 271 -4.02 -18.25 1.30
C TRP A 271 -4.57 -16.86 0.94
N MET A 272 -5.39 -16.77 -0.11
CA MET A 272 -6.06 -15.55 -0.58
C MET A 272 -7.56 -15.57 -0.27
N LYS A 273 -8.00 -16.37 0.70
CA LYS A 273 -9.42 -16.68 0.91
C LYS A 273 -10.27 -15.47 1.34
N SER A 274 -9.74 -14.56 2.16
CA SER A 274 -10.58 -13.53 2.78
C SER A 274 -10.34 -12.14 2.18
N HIS A 275 -9.10 -11.67 2.18
CA HIS A 275 -8.77 -10.31 1.80
C HIS A 275 -7.53 -10.29 0.90
N ILE A 276 -7.60 -9.47 -0.14
CA ILE A 276 -6.46 -8.98 -0.89
C ILE A 276 -6.22 -7.56 -0.40
N TYR A 277 -5.00 -7.21 -0.01
CA TYR A 277 -4.69 -5.93 0.64
C TYR A 277 -3.78 -5.07 -0.25
N ALA A 278 -2.99 -4.19 0.39
CA ALA A 278 -2.11 -3.24 -0.25
C ALA A 278 -1.11 -3.89 -1.21
N MET A 279 -0.62 -3.04 -2.11
CA MET A 279 0.18 -3.45 -3.23
C MET A 279 1.17 -2.39 -3.68
N ASP A 280 2.16 -2.84 -4.44
CA ASP A 280 3.03 -1.98 -5.23
C ASP A 280 3.17 -2.54 -6.64
N VAL A 281 3.11 -1.65 -7.62
CA VAL A 281 3.10 -1.97 -9.04
C VAL A 281 4.23 -1.23 -9.77
N LYS A 282 5.01 -1.98 -10.54
CA LYS A 282 6.16 -1.48 -11.30
C LYS A 282 6.20 -2.13 -12.67
N PHE A 283 6.52 -1.35 -13.70
CA PHE A 283 6.85 -1.89 -15.02
C PHE A 283 8.33 -2.27 -15.06
N HIS A 284 8.62 -3.52 -15.37
CA HIS A 284 9.98 -4.02 -15.53
C HIS A 284 10.45 -3.77 -16.97
N PRO A 285 11.44 -2.88 -17.22
CA PRO A 285 11.77 -2.44 -18.57
C PRO A 285 12.40 -3.53 -19.45
N ILE A 286 13.19 -4.45 -18.86
CA ILE A 286 13.83 -5.55 -19.61
C ILE A 286 12.82 -6.65 -19.93
N GLU A 287 12.12 -7.17 -18.91
CA GLU A 287 11.08 -8.20 -19.08
C GLU A 287 9.87 -7.71 -19.88
N LYS A 288 9.66 -6.39 -19.96
CA LYS A 288 8.48 -5.73 -20.57
C LYS A 288 7.16 -6.20 -19.96
N LYS A 289 7.15 -6.42 -18.64
CA LYS A 289 5.98 -6.85 -17.87
C LYS A 289 5.73 -5.94 -16.68
N TRP A 290 4.48 -5.86 -16.26
CA TRP A 290 4.10 -5.26 -15.00
C TRP A 290 4.20 -6.27 -13.87
N PHE A 291 4.88 -5.91 -12.79
CA PHE A 291 4.91 -6.67 -11.55
C PHE A 291 4.07 -5.93 -10.53
N LEU A 292 3.04 -6.59 -10.00
CA LEU A 292 2.23 -6.09 -8.90
C LEU A 292 2.37 -7.05 -7.72
N TYR A 293 3.09 -6.62 -6.70
CA TYR A 293 3.22 -7.34 -5.44
C TYR A 293 2.07 -6.94 -4.53
N PHE A 294 1.45 -7.89 -3.85
CA PHE A 294 0.32 -7.65 -2.95
C PHE A 294 0.40 -8.55 -1.73
N ASN A 295 -0.17 -8.15 -0.59
CA ASN A 295 -0.44 -9.10 0.49
C ASN A 295 -1.87 -9.64 0.43
N ALA A 296 -2.07 -10.88 0.88
CA ALA A 296 -3.39 -11.45 1.04
C ALA A 296 -3.48 -12.32 2.29
N ARG A 297 -4.72 -12.51 2.76
CA ARG A 297 -5.05 -13.16 4.02
C ARG A 297 -5.97 -14.36 3.80
N ASN A 298 -5.75 -15.41 4.59
CA ASN A 298 -6.44 -16.69 4.44
C ASN A 298 -7.67 -16.88 5.36
N ASP A 299 -7.93 -15.96 6.29
CA ASP A 299 -9.07 -16.01 7.20
C ASP A 299 -9.44 -14.59 7.65
N TRP A 300 -10.63 -14.41 8.20
CA TRP A 300 -11.13 -13.12 8.69
C TRP A 300 -10.53 -12.81 10.05
N HIS A 301 -10.80 -13.68 11.01
CA HIS A 301 -10.51 -13.40 12.41
C HIS A 301 -9.01 -13.18 12.65
N TRP A 302 -8.67 -12.12 13.38
CA TRP A 302 -7.29 -11.67 13.58
C TRP A 302 -6.35 -12.76 14.11
N THR A 303 -6.84 -13.65 15.00
CA THR A 303 -6.06 -14.77 15.56
C THR A 303 -5.80 -15.94 14.60
N LYS A 304 -6.59 -16.07 13.54
CA LYS A 304 -6.53 -17.21 12.60
C LYS A 304 -5.88 -16.84 11.28
N GLY A 305 -6.13 -15.62 10.82
CA GLY A 305 -5.65 -15.18 9.53
C GLY A 305 -4.13 -14.96 9.54
N LYS A 306 -3.53 -15.45 8.46
CA LYS A 306 -2.11 -15.37 8.16
C LYS A 306 -1.96 -14.70 6.81
N GLU A 307 -0.99 -13.81 6.74
CA GLU A 307 -0.72 -13.03 5.55
C GLU A 307 0.53 -13.52 4.85
N LYS A 308 0.52 -13.36 3.54
CA LYS A 308 1.62 -13.70 2.64
C LYS A 308 1.66 -12.70 1.50
N ILE A 309 2.83 -12.55 0.88
CA ILE A 309 2.98 -11.73 -0.32
C ILE A 309 2.82 -12.62 -1.56
N GLY A 310 2.01 -12.17 -2.50
CA GLY A 310 1.91 -12.70 -3.84
C GLY A 310 2.36 -11.71 -4.91
N LEU A 311 2.39 -12.21 -6.13
CA LEU A 311 2.75 -11.49 -7.34
C LEU A 311 1.71 -11.71 -8.43
N LEU A 312 1.22 -10.61 -9.00
CA LEU A 312 0.56 -10.58 -10.29
C LEU A 312 1.55 -10.13 -11.37
N ILE A 313 1.50 -10.81 -12.50
CA ILE A 313 2.20 -10.43 -13.72
C ILE A 313 1.18 -9.85 -14.69
N GLY A 314 1.41 -8.61 -15.11
CA GLY A 314 0.60 -7.91 -16.11
C GLY A 314 1.32 -7.83 -17.44
N GLU A 315 0.67 -8.28 -18.49
CA GLU A 315 1.16 -8.19 -19.88
C GLU A 315 0.16 -7.40 -20.71
N LEU A 316 0.64 -6.51 -21.58
CA LEU A 316 -0.24 -5.89 -22.57
C LEU A 316 -0.68 -6.99 -23.55
N GLU A 317 -1.97 -7.00 -23.90
CA GLU A 317 -2.38 -7.72 -25.10
C GLU A 317 -1.56 -7.20 -26.28
N SER A 318 -0.67 -8.02 -26.80
CA SER A 318 -0.18 -7.85 -28.16
C SER A 318 -1.41 -7.91 -29.05
N ASN A 319 -1.71 -6.84 -29.79
CA ASN A 319 -2.64 -6.94 -30.90
C ASN A 319 -2.14 -8.10 -31.78
N ILE A 320 -2.88 -9.20 -31.80
CA ILE A 320 -2.65 -10.31 -32.74
C ILE A 320 -2.97 -9.78 -34.14
#